data_AF-A0A2E3WTA8-F1
#
_entry.id   AF-A0A2E3WTA8-F1
#
_cell.length_a   1.000
_cell.length_b   1.000
_cell.length_c   1.000
_cell.angle_alpha   90.00
_cell.angle_beta   90.00
_cell.angle_gamma   90.00
#
_symmetry.space_group_name_H-M   'P 1'
#
loop_
_entity.id
_entity.type
_entity.pdbx_description
1 polymer ?
#
loop_
_entity_poly.entity_id
_entity_poly.type
_entity_poly.pdbx_seq_one_letter_code
_entity_poly.pdbx_strand_id
1 'polypeptide(L)'
;GAAANGAEYVTAIQLDSSGNIYLAGKTDGSLGEANAGGYDAFVAKLDSSGSLDTTFGGTDGIAQLGATLVGTNASSEEFINTLYIGSGGNLFLGGGTNGSLGEANAGDYDIFISQLTPSGDAP
;
A
#
# COMPACT_ATOMS: atom_id res chain seq x y z
N GLY A 1 -3.28 2.61 11.92
CA GLY A 1 -4.63 2.09 12.21
C GLY A 1 -4.72 1.67 13.67
N ALA A 2 -5.91 1.34 14.17
CA ALA A 2 -6.09 0.85 15.54
C ALA A 2 -5.40 -0.51 15.81
N ALA A 3 -4.99 -1.22 14.76
CA ALA A 3 -4.25 -2.47 14.82
C ALA A 3 -2.71 -2.32 14.74
N ALA A 4 -2.20 -1.09 14.60
CA ALA A 4 -0.76 -0.81 14.44
C ALA A 4 0.08 -1.44 15.57
N ASN A 5 1.01 -2.31 15.22
CA ASN A 5 1.89 -3.00 16.18
C ASN A 5 3.38 -2.98 15.79
N GLY A 6 3.75 -2.18 14.80
CA GLY A 6 5.11 -2.00 14.29
C GLY A 6 5.47 -0.53 14.07
N ALA A 7 6.50 -0.29 13.26
CA ALA A 7 6.91 1.00 12.75
C ALA A 7 6.33 1.23 11.35
N GLU A 8 5.61 2.34 11.20
CA GLU A 8 5.06 2.80 9.93
C GLU A 8 5.83 3.99 9.38
N TYR A 9 6.15 3.93 8.09
CA TYR A 9 6.82 5.01 7.38
C TYR A 9 5.98 5.41 6.17
N VAL A 10 5.54 6.67 6.15
CA VAL A 10 4.90 7.29 4.97
C VAL A 10 5.99 7.86 4.07
N THR A 11 5.90 7.55 2.78
CA THR A 11 6.85 7.97 1.75
C THR A 11 6.21 8.79 0.65
N ALA A 12 4.89 8.67 0.47
CA ALA A 12 4.13 9.42 -0.53
C ALA A 12 2.77 9.89 0.01
N ILE A 13 2.33 11.04 -0.48
CA ILE A 13 1.03 11.65 -0.19
C ILE A 13 0.45 12.27 -1.48
N GLN A 14 -0.85 12.11 -1.69
CA GLN A 14 -1.59 12.79 -2.74
C GLN A 14 -3.00 13.14 -2.29
N LEU A 15 -3.57 14.19 -2.88
CA LEU A 15 -4.97 14.55 -2.69
C LEU A 15 -5.77 14.32 -3.97
N ASP A 16 -7.01 13.88 -3.82
CA ASP A 16 -7.97 13.90 -4.94
C ASP A 16 -8.64 15.28 -5.10
N SER A 17 -9.49 15.42 -6.11
CA SER A 17 -10.21 16.68 -6.39
C SER A 17 -11.22 17.07 -5.31
N SER A 18 -11.61 16.13 -4.45
CA SER A 18 -12.52 16.34 -3.32
C SER A 18 -11.78 16.67 -2.03
N GLY A 19 -10.44 16.66 -2.06
CA GLY A 19 -9.59 16.89 -0.90
C GLY A 19 -9.41 15.66 -0.01
N ASN A 20 -9.83 14.47 -0.45
CA ASN A 20 -9.47 13.23 0.25
C ASN A 20 -7.98 12.99 0.12
N ILE A 21 -7.37 12.45 1.17
CA ILE A 21 -5.94 12.28 1.30
C ILE A 21 -5.62 10.81 1.12
N TYR A 22 -4.65 10.51 0.27
CA TYR A 22 -4.09 9.19 0.10
C TYR A 22 -2.65 9.22 0.57
N LEU A 23 -2.31 8.33 1.50
CA LEU A 23 -0.96 8.10 1.99
C LEU A 23 -0.47 6.76 1.51
N ALA A 24 0.80 6.64 1.16
CA ALA A 24 1.43 5.36 0.87
C ALA A 24 2.79 5.25 1.56
N GLY A 25 3.20 4.01 1.83
CA GLY A 25 4.38 3.75 2.62
C GLY A 25 4.65 2.27 2.87
N LYS A 26 5.27 1.99 4.02
CA LYS A 26 5.55 0.63 4.50
C LYS A 26 5.34 0.50 6.01
N THR A 27 5.06 -0.72 6.47
CA THR A 27 4.92 -1.09 7.90
C THR A 27 5.65 -2.41 8.17
N ASP A 28 6.36 -2.56 9.29
CA ASP A 28 6.88 -3.87 9.74
C ASP A 28 5.93 -4.58 10.72
N GLY A 29 4.68 -4.12 10.75
CA GLY A 29 3.63 -4.66 11.60
C GLY A 29 2.29 -4.78 10.89
N SER A 30 1.28 -5.19 11.65
CA SER A 30 -0.10 -5.18 11.19
C SER A 30 -0.64 -3.77 11.25
N LEU A 31 -1.14 -3.25 10.14
CA LEU A 31 -1.73 -1.91 10.08
C LEU A 31 -3.22 -1.96 9.72
N GLY A 32 -3.55 -2.77 8.72
CA GLY A 32 -4.92 -3.16 8.36
C GLY A 32 -5.09 -4.66 8.10
N GLU A 33 -3.99 -5.35 7.77
CA GLU A 33 -3.94 -6.82 7.61
C GLU A 33 -2.83 -7.41 8.49
N ALA A 34 -2.78 -8.74 8.59
CA ALA A 34 -1.66 -9.42 9.21
C ALA A 34 -0.36 -9.11 8.44
N ASN A 35 0.72 -8.82 9.17
CA ASN A 35 2.02 -8.62 8.53
C ASN A 35 2.46 -9.91 7.84
N ALA A 36 2.87 -9.82 6.59
CA ALA A 36 3.19 -11.00 5.78
C ALA A 36 4.70 -11.26 5.69
N GLY A 37 5.55 -10.29 6.02
CA GLY A 37 7.00 -10.36 5.85
C GLY A 37 7.77 -9.31 6.66
N GLY A 38 8.88 -8.80 6.13
CA GLY A 38 9.71 -7.82 6.83
C GLY A 38 9.06 -6.44 6.89
N TYR A 39 8.81 -5.84 5.73
CA TYR A 39 8.03 -4.62 5.59
C TYR A 39 6.92 -4.91 4.60
N ASP A 40 5.69 -4.53 4.88
CA ASP A 40 4.60 -4.57 3.91
C ASP A 40 4.31 -3.16 3.40
N ALA A 41 4.16 -3.02 2.10
CA ALA A 41 3.64 -1.79 1.52
C ALA A 41 2.21 -1.54 1.99
N PHE A 42 1.83 -0.29 2.20
CA PHE A 42 0.44 0.07 2.51
C PHE A 42 -0.01 1.32 1.77
N VAL A 43 -1.32 1.43 1.57
CA VAL A 43 -2.01 2.66 1.18
C VAL A 43 -3.11 2.94 2.21
N ALA A 44 -3.23 4.17 2.67
CA ALA A 44 -4.32 4.60 3.53
C ALA A 44 -5.08 5.75 2.88
N LYS A 45 -6.41 5.76 3.03
CA LYS A 45 -7.26 6.86 2.58
C LYS A 45 -7.87 7.56 3.79
N LEU A 46 -7.77 8.88 3.80
CA LEU A 46 -8.46 9.75 4.74
C LEU A 46 -9.41 10.67 3.97
N ASP A 47 -10.52 11.01 4.59
CA ASP A 47 -11.41 12.04 4.09
C ASP A 47 -10.77 13.45 4.21
N SER A 48 -11.45 14.47 3.69
CA SER A 48 -11.00 15.86 3.75
C SER A 48 -10.91 16.43 5.18
N SER A 49 -11.42 15.72 6.19
CA SER A 49 -11.30 16.08 7.61
C SER A 49 -10.06 15.44 8.27
N GLY A 50 -9.37 14.54 7.57
CA GLY A 50 -8.26 13.76 8.10
C GLY A 50 -8.70 12.52 8.89
N SER A 51 -9.93 12.05 8.71
CA SER A 51 -10.42 10.80 9.30
C SER A 51 -10.26 9.65 8.30
N LEU A 52 -9.90 8.44 8.76
CA LEU A 52 -9.82 7.27 7.88
C LEU A 52 -11.15 7.02 7.16
N ASP A 53 -11.08 6.84 5.85
CA ASP A 53 -12.24 6.48 5.03
C ASP A 53 -12.43 4.96 5.06
N THR A 54 -13.33 4.49 5.92
CA THR A 54 -13.62 3.06 6.11
C THR A 54 -14.23 2.36 4.90
N THR A 55 -14.49 3.07 3.80
CA THR A 55 -14.91 2.47 2.53
C THR A 55 -13.74 2.04 1.65
N PHE A 56 -12.51 2.36 2.06
CA PHE A 56 -11.27 1.99 1.39
C PHE A 56 -10.57 0.84 2.13
N GLY A 57 -9.88 -0.04 1.37
CA GLY A 57 -9.10 -1.14 1.95
C GLY A 57 -9.95 -2.16 2.70
N GLY A 58 -11.18 -2.39 2.25
CA GLY A 58 -12.13 -3.27 2.92
C GLY A 58 -12.99 -2.55 3.96
N THR A 59 -12.49 -2.30 5.17
CA THR A 59 -13.32 -1.72 6.26
C THR A 59 -12.64 -0.74 7.20
N ASP A 60 -11.33 -0.51 7.08
CA ASP A 60 -10.56 0.28 8.04
C ASP A 60 -9.82 1.48 7.43
N GLY A 61 -9.96 1.68 6.12
CA GLY A 61 -9.32 2.76 5.38
C GLY A 61 -7.87 2.46 4.99
N ILE A 62 -7.42 1.20 5.10
CA ILE A 62 -6.03 0.80 4.87
C ILE A 62 -5.96 -0.44 3.99
N ALA A 63 -5.29 -0.34 2.85
CA ALA A 63 -4.90 -1.48 2.03
C ALA A 63 -3.44 -1.82 2.32
N GLN A 64 -3.18 -2.86 3.12
CA GLN A 64 -1.85 -3.43 3.35
C GLN A 64 -1.57 -4.53 2.31
N LEU A 65 -0.44 -4.44 1.63
CA LEU A 65 -0.19 -5.08 0.34
C LEU A 65 0.87 -6.19 0.38
N GLY A 66 1.15 -6.76 1.57
CA GLY A 66 2.15 -7.82 1.74
C GLY A 66 1.73 -9.16 1.11
N ALA A 67 0.47 -9.58 1.28
CA ALA A 67 0.02 -10.91 0.86
C ALA A 67 -0.53 -11.00 -0.58
N THR A 68 -1.11 -9.91 -1.10
CA THR A 68 -2.10 -9.99 -2.19
C THR A 68 -1.58 -9.49 -3.53
N LEU A 69 -0.52 -8.70 -3.56
CA LEU A 69 -0.12 -7.94 -4.76
C LEU A 69 1.25 -8.34 -5.34
N VAL A 70 2.12 -8.96 -4.54
CA VAL A 70 3.56 -9.11 -4.85
C VAL A 70 4.00 -10.59 -4.95
N GLY A 71 3.05 -11.50 -5.13
CA GLY A 71 3.30 -12.94 -5.33
C GLY A 71 3.33 -13.74 -4.03
N THR A 72 3.07 -15.05 -4.13
CA THR A 72 2.82 -15.98 -3.01
C THR A 72 4.03 -16.26 -2.09
N ASN A 73 5.12 -15.49 -2.21
CA ASN A 73 6.28 -15.51 -1.33
C ASN A 73 6.36 -14.22 -0.49
N ALA A 74 5.22 -13.83 0.08
CA ALA A 74 4.96 -12.61 0.84
C ALA A 74 5.82 -12.36 2.08
N SER A 75 6.88 -13.14 2.32
CA SER A 75 7.80 -12.97 3.45
C SER A 75 8.89 -11.89 3.22
N SER A 76 8.79 -11.13 2.13
CA SER A 76 9.76 -10.14 1.67
C SER A 76 9.53 -8.74 2.28
N GLU A 77 10.39 -7.79 1.92
CA GLU A 77 10.20 -6.36 2.20
C GLU A 77 9.62 -5.66 0.98
N GLU A 78 8.45 -5.04 1.13
CA GLU A 78 7.76 -4.21 0.15
C GLU A 78 7.65 -2.77 0.63
N PHE A 79 7.84 -1.83 -0.28
CA PHE A 79 7.60 -0.42 -0.02
C PHE A 79 7.07 0.29 -1.25
N ILE A 80 6.24 1.30 -1.02
CA ILE A 80 5.85 2.28 -2.04
C ILE A 80 6.73 3.52 -1.87
N ASN A 81 7.19 4.10 -2.97
CA ASN A 81 7.90 5.39 -2.99
C ASN A 81 7.15 6.47 -3.77
N THR A 82 6.19 6.07 -4.61
CA THR A 82 5.37 7.01 -5.38
C THR A 82 3.94 6.53 -5.46
N LEU A 83 3.03 7.50 -5.43
CA LEU A 83 1.59 7.33 -5.54
C LEU A 83 1.08 8.35 -6.56
N TYR A 84 0.27 7.89 -7.52
CA TYR A 84 -0.41 8.74 -8.49
C TYR A 84 -1.90 8.39 -8.58
N ILE A 85 -2.79 9.37 -8.41
CA ILE A 85 -4.24 9.22 -8.61
C ILE A 85 -4.59 9.51 -10.08
N GLY A 86 -5.10 8.50 -10.79
CA GLY A 86 -5.61 8.63 -12.15
C GLY A 86 -6.96 9.34 -12.22
N SER A 87 -7.38 9.75 -13.41
CA SER A 87 -8.65 10.48 -13.63
C SER A 87 -9.91 9.69 -13.28
N GLY A 88 -9.81 8.36 -13.16
CA GLY A 88 -10.89 7.48 -12.69
C GLY A 88 -10.85 7.16 -11.19
N GLY A 89 -9.93 7.77 -10.42
CA GLY A 89 -9.71 7.47 -9.01
C GLY A 89 -8.82 6.25 -8.73
N ASN A 90 -8.42 5.51 -9.77
CA ASN A 90 -7.46 4.42 -9.64
C ASN A 90 -6.12 4.95 -9.15
N LEU A 91 -5.47 4.18 -8.28
CA LEU A 91 -4.18 4.51 -7.71
C LEU A 91 -3.10 3.76 -8.47
N PHE A 92 -2.04 4.46 -8.88
CA PHE A 92 -0.84 3.88 -9.46
C PHE A 92 0.29 4.02 -8.45
N LEU A 93 0.87 2.90 -8.08
CA LEU A 93 1.87 2.76 -7.04
C LEU A 93 3.19 2.36 -7.69
N GLY A 94 4.27 3.02 -7.31
CA GLY A 94 5.61 2.60 -7.68
C GLY A 94 6.45 2.36 -6.44
N GLY A 95 7.17 1.25 -6.46
CA GLY A 95 7.82 0.73 -5.26
C GLY A 95 8.93 -0.25 -5.57
N GLY A 96 9.42 -0.88 -4.51
CA GLY A 96 10.39 -1.96 -4.61
C GLY A 96 10.03 -3.11 -3.69
N THR A 97 10.52 -4.29 -4.05
CA THR A 97 10.39 -5.51 -3.25
C THR A 97 11.67 -6.33 -3.35
N ASN A 98 12.06 -7.00 -2.27
CA ASN A 98 13.08 -8.04 -2.33
C ASN A 98 12.49 -9.45 -2.54
N GLY A 99 11.19 -9.54 -2.81
CA GLY A 99 10.46 -10.75 -3.18
C GLY A 99 10.40 -11.00 -4.68
N SER A 100 9.71 -12.08 -5.06
CA SER A 100 9.54 -12.49 -6.45
C SER A 100 8.32 -11.86 -7.11
N LEU A 101 8.52 -10.89 -8.01
CA LEU A 101 7.47 -10.28 -8.85
C LEU A 101 7.19 -11.11 -10.12
N GLY A 102 6.65 -12.32 -9.95
CA GLY A 102 6.34 -13.22 -11.07
C GLY A 102 7.56 -13.94 -11.68
N GLU A 103 8.78 -13.49 -11.37
CA GLU A 103 10.06 -14.15 -11.68
C GLU A 103 10.95 -14.21 -10.42
N ALA A 104 12.04 -14.99 -10.46
CA ALA A 104 13.00 -15.04 -9.36
C ALA A 104 13.72 -13.68 -9.21
N ASN A 105 13.79 -13.16 -7.98
CA ASN A 105 14.49 -11.91 -7.69
C ASN A 105 15.97 -12.01 -8.15
N ALA A 106 16.43 -11.01 -8.89
CA ALA A 106 17.82 -10.86 -9.30
C ALA A 106 18.44 -9.59 -8.70
N GLY A 107 18.87 -9.66 -7.44
CA GLY A 107 19.53 -8.56 -6.74
C GLY A 107 19.01 -8.42 -5.31
N ASP A 108 19.15 -7.22 -4.73
CA ASP A 108 18.58 -6.92 -3.42
C ASP A 108 17.10 -6.55 -3.54
N TYR A 109 16.75 -5.59 -4.42
CA TYR A 109 15.38 -5.14 -4.65
C TYR A 109 15.07 -5.05 -6.14
N ASP A 110 13.91 -5.58 -6.53
CA ASP A 110 13.27 -5.35 -7.82
C ASP A 110 12.28 -4.19 -7.73
N ILE A 111 12.05 -3.52 -8.85
CA ILE A 111 11.04 -2.47 -8.96
C ILE A 111 9.68 -3.08 -9.31
N PHE A 112 8.61 -2.53 -8.75
CA PHE A 112 7.25 -2.80 -9.23
C PHE A 112 6.48 -1.51 -9.52
N ILE A 113 5.54 -1.65 -10.44
CA ILE A 113 4.40 -0.76 -10.57
C ILE A 113 3.15 -1.59 -10.29
N SER A 114 2.25 -1.06 -9.47
CA SER A 114 0.97 -1.70 -9.19
C SER A 114 -0.17 -0.71 -9.30
N GLN A 115 -1.37 -1.23 -9.50
CA GLN A 115 -2.60 -0.46 -9.57
C GLN A 115 -3.58 -0.93 -8.49
N LEU A 116 -4.25 0.01 -7.83
CA LEU A 116 -5.43 -0.25 -7.02
C LEU A 116 -6.65 0.47 -7.61
N THR A 117 -7.83 -0.09 -7.39
CA THR A 117 -9.11 0.55 -7.63
C THR A 117 -9.32 1.74 -6.66
N PRO A 118 -10.34 2.60 -6.86
CA PRO A 118 -10.61 3.70 -5.95
C PRO A 118 -11.02 3.24 -4.53
N SER A 119 -11.45 1.97 -4.39
CA SER A 119 -11.73 1.31 -3.11
C SER A 119 -10.50 0.66 -2.47
N GLY A 120 -9.34 0.66 -3.14
CA GLY A 120 -8.10 0.11 -2.60
C GLY A 120 -7.87 -1.37 -2.88
N ASP A 121 -8.70 -1.98 -3.73
CA ASP A 121 -8.57 -3.38 -4.14
C ASP A 121 -7.64 -3.51 -5.35
N ALA A 122 -7.04 -4.68 -5.54
CA ALA A 122 -6.41 -5.00 -6.82
C ALA A 122 -7.47 -5.06 -7.94
N PRO A 123 -7.13 -4.71 -9.20
CA PRO A 123 -8.05 -4.75 -10.33
C PRO A 123 -8.55 -6.15 -10.70
#